data_AF-A0A8J3K7Z1-F1
#
_entry.id   AF-A0A8J3K7Z1-F1
#
_cell.length_a   1.000
_cell.length_b   1.000
_cell.length_c   1.000
_cell.angle_alpha   90.00
_cell.angle_beta   90.00
_cell.angle_gamma   90.00
#
_symmetry.space_group_name_H-M   'P 1'
#
loop_
_entity.id
_entity.type
_entity.pdbx_description
1 polymer ?
#
loop_
_entity_poly.entity_id
_entity_poly.type
_entity_poly.pdbx_seq_one_letter_code
_entity_poly.pdbx_strand_id
1 'polypeptide(L)'
;MDMQSSDAVQTGRGWRLIVWFQYAIVAVFLFGAVSLLLAAAAGTGDWAGLADPGLDRYGDPKDWNPPLGPDAAWNPLAWLVEICRWIVMTSLIVLLGFIGALIGFAHLAGRRGELTRRAAANLIAGTVLCASTAVVMLTPYGAQLRNWLLD
;
A
#
# COMPACT_ATOMS: atom_id res chain seq x y z
N MET A 1 -20.33 10.98 -36.16
CA MET A 1 -20.92 11.45 -34.89
C MET A 1 -20.27 10.63 -33.77
N ASP A 2 -18.92 10.59 -33.71
CA ASP A 2 -18.18 9.54 -32.97
C ASP A 2 -17.14 10.09 -31.98
N MET A 3 -16.91 11.41 -31.97
CA MET A 3 -15.94 12.03 -31.04
C MET A 3 -16.44 12.05 -29.58
N GLN A 4 -17.73 12.33 -29.34
CA GLN A 4 -18.27 12.36 -27.97
C GLN A 4 -18.28 11.00 -27.25
N SER A 5 -18.34 9.90 -28.02
CA SER A 5 -18.30 8.53 -27.49
C SER A 5 -16.90 8.19 -26.95
N SER A 6 -15.86 8.60 -27.67
CA SER A 6 -14.47 8.26 -27.33
C SER A 6 -13.99 8.97 -26.06
N ASP A 7 -14.34 10.25 -25.89
CA ASP A 7 -13.92 11.06 -24.74
C ASP A 7 -14.58 10.60 -23.43
N ALA A 8 -15.85 10.20 -23.47
CA ALA A 8 -16.57 9.66 -22.31
C ALA A 8 -15.99 8.30 -21.85
N VAL A 9 -15.58 7.45 -22.80
CA VAL A 9 -14.94 6.16 -22.50
C VAL A 9 -13.51 6.36 -21.96
N GLN A 10 -12.75 7.30 -22.51
CA GLN A 10 -11.39 7.62 -22.02
C GLN A 10 -11.41 8.21 -20.60
N THR A 11 -12.33 9.13 -20.32
CA THR A 11 -12.48 9.73 -18.98
C THR A 11 -12.91 8.70 -17.93
N GLY A 12 -13.83 7.79 -18.27
CA GLY A 12 -14.24 6.69 -17.39
C GLY A 12 -13.13 5.66 -17.14
N ARG A 13 -12.25 5.41 -18.11
CA ARG A 13 -11.13 4.46 -17.98
C ARG A 13 -9.98 5.04 -17.17
N GLY A 14 -9.59 6.30 -17.44
CA GLY A 14 -8.55 7.01 -16.69
C GLY A 14 -8.90 7.15 -15.20
N TRP A 15 -10.17 7.42 -14.90
CA TRP A 15 -10.67 7.45 -13.52
C TRP A 15 -10.44 6.13 -12.77
N ARG A 16 -10.86 5.00 -13.38
CA ARG A 16 -10.70 3.69 -12.75
C ARG A 16 -9.23 3.37 -12.51
N LEU A 17 -8.36 3.73 -13.44
CA LEU A 17 -6.92 3.53 -13.31
C LEU A 17 -6.33 4.28 -12.11
N ILE A 18 -6.74 5.53 -11.86
CA ILE A 18 -6.27 6.30 -10.69
C ILE A 18 -6.70 5.62 -9.39
N VAL A 19 -7.97 5.22 -9.30
CA VAL A 19 -8.50 4.55 -8.10
C VAL A 19 -7.79 3.21 -7.89
N TRP A 20 -7.62 2.41 -8.95
CA TRP A 20 -6.87 1.16 -8.89
C TRP A 20 -5.41 1.38 -8.49
N PHE A 21 -4.76 2.42 -9.00
CA PHE A 21 -3.40 2.77 -8.64
C PHE A 21 -3.28 3.11 -7.15
N GLN A 22 -4.18 3.95 -6.61
CA GLN A 22 -4.21 4.28 -5.19
C GLN A 22 -4.40 3.03 -4.32
N TYR A 23 -5.36 2.17 -4.66
CA TYR A 23 -5.57 0.93 -3.91
C TYR A 23 -4.42 -0.05 -4.07
N ALA A 24 -3.75 -0.10 -5.22
CA ALA A 24 -2.56 -0.93 -5.40
C ALA A 24 -1.41 -0.49 -4.49
N ILE A 25 -1.18 0.82 -4.33
CA ILE A 25 -0.19 1.34 -3.38
C ILE A 25 -0.52 0.88 -1.95
N VAL A 26 -1.78 1.03 -1.54
CA VAL A 26 -2.21 0.60 -0.21
C VAL A 26 -2.05 -0.91 -0.03
N ALA A 27 -2.41 -1.71 -1.05
CA ALA A 27 -2.23 -3.14 -1.03
C ALA A 27 -0.75 -3.52 -0.88
N VAL A 28 0.17 -2.86 -1.58
CA VAL A 28 1.62 -3.07 -1.43
C VAL A 28 2.06 -2.82 0.01
N PHE A 29 1.60 -1.74 0.64
CA PHE A 29 1.91 -1.49 2.06
C PHE A 29 1.34 -2.58 2.99
N LEU A 30 0.09 -3.00 2.75
CA LEU A 30 -0.56 -4.04 3.56
C LEU A 30 0.17 -5.38 3.43
N PHE A 31 0.53 -5.80 2.22
CA PHE A 31 1.22 -7.07 1.98
C PHE A 31 2.71 -7.03 2.32
N GLY A 32 3.36 -5.87 2.23
CA GLY A 32 4.79 -5.74 2.47
C GLY A 32 5.18 -5.49 3.92
N ALA A 33 4.24 -5.05 4.76
CA ALA A 33 4.52 -4.73 6.15
C ALA A 33 3.45 -5.21 7.12
N VAL A 34 2.18 -4.88 6.87
CA VAL A 34 1.11 -5.16 7.84
C VAL A 34 0.85 -6.66 7.98
N SER A 35 0.88 -7.41 6.89
CA SER A 35 0.77 -8.87 6.89
C SER A 35 1.84 -9.53 7.77
N LEU A 36 3.10 -9.11 7.64
CA LEU A 36 4.23 -9.64 8.40
C LEU A 36 4.12 -9.26 9.88
N LEU A 37 3.74 -8.03 10.19
CA LEU A 37 3.47 -7.60 11.58
C LEU A 37 2.37 -8.45 12.22
N LEU A 38 1.26 -8.68 11.50
CA LEU A 38 0.17 -9.49 12.00
C LEU A 38 0.56 -10.96 12.16
N ALA A 39 1.36 -11.50 11.23
CA ALA A 39 1.90 -12.84 11.33
C ALA A 39 2.84 -12.99 12.54
N ALA A 40 3.73 -12.01 12.77
CA ALA A 40 4.62 -11.98 13.92
C ALA A 40 3.85 -11.85 15.24
N ALA A 41 2.88 -10.95 15.32
CA ALA A 41 2.03 -10.77 16.49
C ALA A 41 1.22 -12.04 16.81
N ALA A 42 0.68 -12.71 15.79
CA ALA A 42 -0.04 -13.96 15.96
C ALA A 42 0.89 -15.11 16.38
N GLY A 43 2.08 -15.20 15.78
CA GLY A 43 3.05 -16.25 16.06
C GLY A 43 3.75 -16.13 17.41
N THR A 44 4.00 -14.90 17.87
CA THR A 44 4.56 -14.62 19.20
C THR A 44 3.50 -14.49 20.30
N GLY A 45 2.23 -14.30 19.91
CA GLY A 45 1.12 -14.00 20.82
C GLY A 45 1.14 -12.57 21.37
N ASP A 46 2.10 -11.73 20.96
CA ASP A 46 2.30 -10.39 21.48
C ASP A 46 1.67 -9.32 20.57
N TRP A 47 0.39 -9.04 20.80
CA TRP A 47 -0.35 -7.99 20.08
C TRP A 47 0.07 -6.57 20.47
N ALA A 48 0.68 -6.38 21.64
CA ALA A 48 1.15 -5.07 22.08
C ALA A 48 2.41 -4.65 21.28
N GLY A 49 3.16 -5.60 20.74
CA GLY A 49 4.29 -5.33 19.84
C GLY A 49 3.90 -4.67 18.52
N LEU A 50 2.61 -4.62 18.16
CA LEU A 50 2.16 -3.94 16.94
C LEU A 50 2.41 -2.43 17.03
N ALA A 51 2.49 -1.86 18.23
CA ALA A 51 2.80 -0.45 18.45
C ALA A 51 4.31 -0.17 18.54
N ASP A 52 5.13 -1.21 18.75
CA ASP A 52 6.56 -1.15 18.98
C ASP A 52 7.26 -2.38 18.38
N PRO A 53 7.26 -2.50 17.04
CA PRO A 53 7.83 -3.66 16.36
C PRO A 53 9.35 -3.63 16.43
N GLY A 54 9.96 -4.77 16.72
CA GLY A 54 11.41 -4.85 16.81
C GLY A 54 11.91 -6.29 16.84
N LEU A 55 13.17 -6.47 16.49
CA LEU A 55 13.82 -7.77 16.40
C LEU A 55 13.75 -8.54 17.74
N ASP A 56 13.97 -7.84 18.85
CA ASP A 56 13.93 -8.44 20.20
C ASP A 56 12.55 -9.02 20.57
N ARG A 57 11.49 -8.55 19.92
CA ARG A 57 10.10 -8.86 20.25
C ARG A 57 9.46 -9.80 19.25
N TYR A 58 9.70 -9.55 17.97
CA TYR A 58 9.10 -10.27 16.85
C TYR A 58 10.08 -11.16 16.09
N GLY A 59 11.38 -11.15 16.41
CA GLY A 59 12.37 -11.94 15.67
C GLY A 59 12.58 -11.46 14.23
N ASP A 60 13.24 -12.27 13.40
CA ASP A 60 13.54 -11.93 12.01
C ASP A 60 12.23 -11.83 11.20
N PRO A 61 11.95 -10.72 10.51
CA PRO A 61 10.75 -10.58 9.66
C PRO A 61 10.65 -11.67 8.57
N LYS A 62 11.77 -12.26 8.15
CA LYS A 62 11.81 -13.31 7.10
C LYS A 62 11.23 -14.63 7.59
N ASP A 63 11.24 -14.89 8.90
CA ASP A 63 10.64 -16.10 9.48
C ASP A 63 9.11 -16.09 9.38
N TRP A 64 8.52 -14.89 9.27
CA TRP A 64 7.08 -14.69 9.11
C TRP A 64 6.62 -14.61 7.66
N ASN A 65 7.56 -14.69 6.72
CA ASN A 65 7.24 -14.75 5.30
C ASN A 65 6.59 -16.13 5.00
N PRO A 66 5.63 -16.22 4.06
CA PRO A 66 5.15 -17.51 3.61
C PRO A 66 6.34 -18.38 3.17
N PRO A 67 6.37 -19.68 3.52
CA PRO A 67 7.57 -20.50 3.43
C PRO A 67 8.19 -20.48 2.03
N LEU A 68 9.42 -19.99 1.94
CA LEU A 68 10.26 -19.99 0.75
C LEU A 68 11.01 -21.34 0.65
N GLY A 69 10.31 -22.41 0.30
CA GLY A 69 10.92 -23.72 0.00
C GLY A 69 11.52 -23.80 -1.42
N PRO A 70 12.18 -24.92 -1.79
CA PRO A 70 12.64 -25.17 -3.17
C PRO A 70 11.53 -25.08 -4.23
N ASP A 71 10.29 -25.39 -3.83
CA ASP A 71 9.08 -25.25 -4.66
C ASP A 71 8.56 -23.80 -4.73
N ALA A 72 9.03 -22.91 -3.86
CA ALA A 72 8.60 -21.52 -3.76
C ALA A 72 9.36 -20.56 -4.70
N ALA A 73 10.48 -20.98 -5.28
CA ALA A 73 11.14 -20.22 -6.35
C ALA A 73 10.18 -19.93 -7.52
N TRP A 74 9.15 -20.77 -7.69
CA TRP A 74 8.08 -20.60 -8.69
C TRP A 74 6.73 -20.19 -8.10
N ASN A 75 6.64 -19.86 -6.80
CA ASN A 75 5.38 -19.44 -6.20
C ASN A 75 5.16 -17.93 -6.41
N PRO A 76 4.23 -17.51 -7.29
CA PRO A 76 4.03 -16.10 -7.61
C PRO A 76 3.52 -15.29 -6.40
N LEU A 77 2.85 -15.92 -5.44
CA LEU A 77 2.35 -15.25 -4.24
C LEU A 77 3.49 -14.91 -3.28
N ALA A 78 4.47 -15.81 -3.14
CA ALA A 78 5.64 -15.56 -2.30
C ALA A 78 6.48 -14.40 -2.87
N TRP A 79 6.69 -14.39 -4.20
CA TRP A 79 7.34 -13.27 -4.89
C TRP A 79 6.59 -11.95 -4.75
N LEU A 80 5.26 -11.97 -4.82
CA LEU A 80 4.44 -10.77 -4.62
C LEU A 80 4.68 -10.16 -3.24
N VAL A 81 4.64 -10.98 -2.19
CA VAL A 81 4.89 -10.52 -0.80
C VAL A 81 6.31 -9.96 -0.66
N GLU A 82 7.30 -10.66 -1.22
CA GLU A 82 8.70 -10.23 -1.13
C GLU A 82 8.95 -8.90 -1.87
N ILE A 83 8.39 -8.73 -3.07
CA ILE A 83 8.46 -7.47 -3.81
C ILE A 83 7.78 -6.35 -3.01
N CYS A 84 6.61 -6.63 -2.42
CA CYS A 84 5.91 -5.64 -1.60
C CYS A 84 6.75 -5.24 -0.37
N ARG A 85 7.35 -6.22 0.32
CA ARG A 85 8.25 -5.99 1.45
C ARG A 85 9.43 -5.12 1.03
N TRP A 86 10.05 -5.42 -0.11
CA TRP A 86 11.17 -4.65 -0.64
C TRP A 86 10.79 -3.20 -0.98
N ILE A 87 9.60 -2.96 -1.54
CA ILE A 87 9.08 -1.61 -1.81
C ILE A 87 8.90 -0.81 -0.51
N VAL A 88 8.45 -1.45 0.58
CA VAL A 88 8.29 -0.80 1.88
C VAL A 88 9.66 -0.55 2.54
N MET A 89 10.53 -1.56 2.53
CA MET A 89 11.90 -1.51 3.05
C MET A 89 12.72 -0.36 2.42
N THR A 90 12.63 -0.18 1.11
CA THR A 90 13.32 0.90 0.38
C THR A 90 12.67 2.27 0.53
N SER A 91 11.59 2.40 1.32
CA SER A 91 10.78 3.61 1.48
C SER A 91 10.17 4.14 0.18
N LEU A 92 10.20 3.37 -0.91
CA LEU A 92 9.55 3.73 -2.18
C LEU A 92 8.04 3.94 -1.99
N ILE A 93 7.45 3.23 -1.03
CA ILE A 93 6.05 3.38 -0.65
C ILE A 93 5.67 4.81 -0.21
N VAL A 94 6.62 5.59 0.36
CA VAL A 94 6.38 6.99 0.74
C VAL A 94 6.18 7.85 -0.51
N LEU A 95 7.07 7.69 -1.49
CA LEU A 95 6.98 8.41 -2.76
C LEU A 95 5.70 8.04 -3.50
N LEU A 96 5.37 6.76 -3.59
CA LEU A 96 4.15 6.28 -4.22
C LEU A 96 2.89 6.81 -3.52
N GLY A 97 2.86 6.76 -2.19
CA GLY A 97 1.76 7.31 -1.40
C GLY A 97 1.57 8.82 -1.62
N PHE A 98 2.67 9.57 -1.66
CA PHE A 98 2.63 11.01 -1.94
C PHE A 98 2.12 11.31 -3.36
N ILE A 99 2.60 10.59 -4.38
CA ILE A 99 2.13 10.73 -5.76
C ILE A 99 0.63 10.37 -5.86
N GLY A 100 0.22 9.25 -5.26
CA GLY A 100 -1.18 8.82 -5.24
C GLY A 100 -2.10 9.85 -4.56
N ALA A 101 -1.64 10.47 -3.47
CA ALA A 101 -2.37 11.53 -2.78
C ALA A 101 -2.46 12.82 -3.63
N LEU A 102 -1.37 13.25 -4.26
CA LEU A 102 -1.35 14.42 -5.13
C LEU A 102 -2.29 14.28 -6.34
N ILE A 103 -2.26 13.13 -7.01
CA ILE A 103 -3.15 12.84 -8.14
C ILE A 103 -4.61 12.91 -7.68
N GLY A 104 -4.92 12.28 -6.54
CA GLY A 104 -6.26 12.30 -5.98
C GLY A 104 -6.75 13.69 -5.61
N PHE A 105 -5.90 14.49 -4.97
CA PHE A 105 -6.19 15.88 -4.64
C PHE A 105 -6.42 16.75 -5.88
N ALA A 106 -5.55 16.65 -6.89
CA ALA A 106 -5.68 17.40 -8.13
C ALA A 106 -7.00 17.08 -8.86
N HIS A 107 -7.39 15.80 -8.89
CA HIS A 107 -8.66 15.38 -9.48
C HIS A 107 -9.89 15.85 -8.70
N LEU A 108 -9.85 15.84 -7.36
CA LEU A 108 -10.92 16.37 -6.52
C LEU A 108 -11.09 17.89 -6.69
N ALA A 109 -9.98 18.62 -6.80
CA ALA A 109 -9.99 20.06 -7.01
C ALA A 109 -10.48 20.42 -8.42
N GLY A 110 -10.02 19.69 -9.45
CA GLY A 110 -10.31 20.00 -10.85
C GLY A 110 -11.67 19.54 -11.38
N ARG A 111 -12.32 18.54 -10.75
CA ARG A 111 -13.57 17.92 -11.27
C ARG A 111 -14.72 17.84 -10.26
N ARG A 112 -14.78 18.83 -9.35
CA ARG A 112 -15.69 18.85 -8.19
C ARG A 112 -17.19 18.73 -8.53
N GLY A 113 -17.60 19.00 -9.77
CA GLY A 113 -19.00 18.94 -10.24
C GLY A 113 -19.35 17.77 -11.18
N GLU A 114 -18.37 17.00 -11.66
CA GLU A 114 -18.58 15.96 -12.68
C GLU A 114 -18.60 14.53 -12.10
N LEU A 115 -18.23 14.40 -10.82
CA LEU A 115 -18.09 13.11 -10.16
C LEU A 115 -19.40 12.68 -9.51
N THR A 116 -19.81 11.44 -9.77
CA THR A 116 -20.85 10.79 -8.97
C THR A 116 -20.41 10.71 -7.51
N ARG A 117 -21.36 10.74 -6.56
CA ARG A 117 -21.05 10.63 -5.11
C ARG A 117 -20.16 9.43 -4.79
N ARG A 118 -20.41 8.28 -5.42
CA ARG A 118 -19.63 7.05 -5.23
C ARG A 118 -18.21 7.18 -5.76
N ALA A 119 -18.04 7.83 -6.92
CA ALA A 119 -16.72 8.10 -7.47
C ALA A 119 -15.94 9.05 -6.54
N ALA A 120 -16.52 10.19 -6.17
CA ALA A 120 -15.90 11.13 -5.24
C ALA A 120 -15.49 10.44 -3.92
N ALA A 121 -16.36 9.64 -3.32
CA ALA A 121 -16.06 8.90 -2.09
C ALA A 121 -14.88 7.93 -2.26
N ASN A 122 -14.84 7.13 -3.34
CA ASN A 122 -13.74 6.20 -3.60
C ASN A 122 -12.40 6.90 -3.79
N LEU A 123 -12.38 8.04 -4.49
CA LEU A 123 -11.15 8.81 -4.68
C LEU A 123 -10.68 9.47 -3.40
N ILE A 124 -11.60 10.03 -2.60
CA ILE A 124 -11.27 10.56 -1.28
C ILE A 124 -10.67 9.45 -0.41
N ALA A 125 -11.31 8.27 -0.36
CA ALA A 125 -10.81 7.14 0.40
C ALA A 125 -9.40 6.72 -0.06
N GLY A 126 -9.19 6.49 -1.35
CA GLY A 126 -7.87 6.13 -1.89
C GLY A 126 -6.80 7.20 -1.60
N THR A 127 -7.15 8.47 -1.78
CA THR A 127 -6.26 9.62 -1.48
C THR A 127 -5.86 9.66 -0.02
N VAL A 128 -6.83 9.53 0.89
CA VAL A 128 -6.60 9.53 2.35
C VAL A 128 -5.76 8.33 2.75
N LEU A 129 -6.02 7.14 2.19
CA LEU A 129 -5.24 5.94 2.48
C LEU A 129 -3.78 6.11 2.00
N CYS A 130 -3.56 6.56 0.77
CA CYS A 130 -2.22 6.84 0.27
C CYS A 130 -1.46 7.87 1.11
N ALA A 131 -2.13 8.97 1.49
CA ALA A 131 -1.56 9.98 2.37
C ALA A 131 -1.22 9.40 3.75
N SER A 132 -2.11 8.59 4.32
CA SER A 132 -1.92 7.95 5.62
C SER A 132 -0.73 6.99 5.59
N THR A 133 -0.61 6.16 4.55
CA THR A 133 0.56 5.29 4.35
C THR A 133 1.86 6.07 4.31
N ALA A 134 1.91 7.17 3.55
CA ALA A 134 3.10 8.01 3.46
C ALA A 134 3.44 8.66 4.81
N VAL A 135 2.44 9.21 5.50
CA VAL A 135 2.60 9.85 6.81
C VAL A 135 3.09 8.85 7.85
N VAL A 136 2.48 7.67 7.95
CA VAL A 136 2.88 6.60 8.87
C VAL A 136 4.36 6.25 8.65
N MET A 137 4.79 6.07 7.40
CA MET A 137 6.17 5.73 7.08
C MET A 137 7.18 6.85 7.33
N LEU A 138 6.72 8.11 7.45
CA LEU A 138 7.53 9.26 7.84
C LEU A 138 7.60 9.48 9.36
N THR A 139 6.75 8.80 10.13
CA THR A 139 6.80 8.87 11.60
C THR A 139 7.94 8.03 12.18
N PRO A 140 8.31 8.23 13.47
CA PRO A 140 9.26 7.35 14.16
C PRO A 140 8.85 5.87 14.12
N TYR A 141 7.54 5.59 14.24
CA TYR A 141 7.00 4.24 14.09
C TYR A 141 7.32 3.65 12.71
N GLY A 142 7.15 4.43 11.64
CA GLY A 142 7.52 4.01 10.29
C GLY A 142 9.00 3.69 10.11
N ALA A 143 9.88 4.46 10.78
CA ALA A 143 11.31 4.18 10.79
C ALA A 143 11.64 2.88 11.53
N GLN A 144 11.01 2.65 12.68
CA GLN A 144 11.17 1.43 13.46
C GLN A 144 10.66 0.20 12.69
N LEU A 145 9.47 0.28 12.10
CA LEU A 145 8.90 -0.74 11.23
C LEU A 145 9.86 -1.07 10.07
N ARG A 146 10.40 -0.04 9.40
CA ARG A 146 11.35 -0.25 8.32
C ARG A 146 12.65 -0.91 8.79
N ASN A 147 13.18 -0.51 9.95
CA ASN A 147 14.38 -1.12 10.50
C ASN A 147 14.15 -2.59 10.84
N TRP A 148 13.02 -2.92 11.47
CA TRP A 148 12.66 -4.31 11.71
C TRP A 148 12.51 -5.10 10.41
N LEU A 149 11.91 -4.52 9.35
CA LEU A 149 11.81 -5.16 8.03
C LEU A 149 13.16 -5.30 7.31
N LEU A 150 14.19 -4.54 7.70
CA LEU A 150 15.53 -4.58 7.12
C LEU A 150 16.38 -5.71 7.70
N ASP A 151 16.13 -6.07 8.96
CA ASP A 151 16.84 -7.14 9.67
C ASP A 151 16.57 -8.50 9.02
#